data_AF-A0A660NEQ9-F1
#
_entry.id   AF-A0A660NEQ9-F1
#
_cell.length_a   1.000
_cell.length_b   1.000
_cell.length_c   1.000
_cell.angle_alpha   90.00
_cell.angle_beta   90.00
_cell.angle_gamma   90.00
#
_symmetry.space_group_name_H-M   'P 1'
#
loop_
_entity.id
_entity.type
_entity.pdbx_description
1 polymer ?
#
loop_
_entity_poly.entity_id
_entity_poly.type
_entity_poly.pdbx_seq_one_letter_code
_entity_poly.pdbx_strand_id
1 'polypeptide(L)'
;AIQLAQAIVRDGEGATKFVTIRVEGAGTEAEASAVAYAIAHSPLVKTAFFASDPNLGRILAAIGYAGIDDLDVQNLEVWLDDVRVASQGGRDPAYREEDGSRVLAQAEFTVRVVLNRGAVATTVWTCDLSHDYVSINADYRS
;
A
#
# COMPACT_ATOMS: atom_id res chain seq x y z
N ALA A 1 4.60 16.33 -15.15
CA ALA A 1 4.47 14.85 -15.18
C ALA A 1 3.83 14.32 -13.91
N ILE A 2 4.46 14.44 -12.74
CA ILE A 2 3.98 13.89 -11.45
C ILE A 2 2.55 14.36 -11.09
N GLN A 3 2.27 15.65 -11.20
CA GLN A 3 0.94 16.19 -10.90
C GLN A 3 -0.18 15.53 -11.72
N LEU A 4 0.05 15.32 -13.02
CA LEU A 4 -0.92 14.65 -13.90
C LEU A 4 -1.06 13.16 -13.55
N ALA A 5 0.06 12.48 -13.28
CA ALA A 5 0.03 11.07 -12.86
C ALA A 5 -0.79 10.89 -11.57
N GLN A 6 -0.62 11.77 -10.59
CA GLN A 6 -1.41 11.73 -9.37
C GLN A 6 -2.88 12.12 -9.60
N ALA A 7 -3.14 13.08 -10.50
CA ALA A 7 -4.50 13.45 -10.86
C ALA A 7 -5.27 12.27 -11.48
N ILE A 8 -4.62 11.47 -12.33
CA ILE A 8 -5.21 10.24 -12.90
C ILE A 8 -5.60 9.26 -11.79
N VAL A 9 -4.76 9.09 -10.76
CA VAL A 9 -5.06 8.17 -9.65
C VAL A 9 -6.20 8.70 -8.77
N ARG A 10 -6.24 10.01 -8.52
CA ARG A 10 -7.34 10.65 -7.78
C ARG A 10 -8.68 10.57 -8.54
N ASP A 11 -8.62 10.60 -9.86
CA ASP A 11 -9.77 10.47 -10.77
C ASP A 11 -10.05 9.01 -11.17
N GLY A 12 -9.49 8.05 -10.43
CA GLY A 12 -9.82 6.63 -10.64
C GLY A 12 -11.32 6.40 -10.46
N GLU A 13 -11.91 5.58 -11.34
CA GLU A 13 -13.36 5.33 -11.30
C GLU A 13 -13.80 4.77 -9.94
N GLY A 14 -14.68 5.50 -9.25
CA GLY A 14 -15.15 5.16 -7.91
C GLY A 14 -14.08 5.25 -6.81
N ALA A 15 -12.90 5.81 -7.07
CA ALA A 15 -11.85 5.98 -6.07
C ALA A 15 -12.31 6.94 -4.96
N THR A 16 -12.05 6.57 -3.71
CA THR A 16 -12.32 7.40 -2.54
C THR A 16 -11.04 7.75 -1.76
N LYS A 17 -9.96 7.03 -2.03
CA LYS A 17 -8.66 7.19 -1.38
C LYS A 17 -7.56 7.36 -2.43
N PHE A 18 -6.64 8.29 -2.18
CA PHE A 18 -5.36 8.38 -2.87
C PHE A 18 -4.26 7.82 -1.97
N VAL A 19 -3.56 6.79 -2.43
CA VAL A 19 -2.59 6.07 -1.60
C VAL A 19 -1.22 6.14 -2.24
N THR A 20 -0.24 6.62 -1.48
CA THR A 20 1.17 6.59 -1.87
C THR A 20 1.82 5.33 -1.30
N ILE A 21 2.33 4.45 -2.16
CA ILE A 21 3.16 3.31 -1.76
C ILE A 21 4.62 3.72 -1.93
N ARG A 22 5.35 3.81 -0.81
CA ARG A 22 6.76 4.20 -0.79
C ARG A 22 7.60 3.05 -0.26
N VAL A 23 8.41 2.45 -1.13
CA VAL A 23 9.34 1.39 -0.74
C VAL A 23 10.74 1.98 -0.65
N GLU A 24 11.43 1.73 0.46
CA GLU A 24 12.75 2.27 0.76
C GLU A 24 13.71 1.18 1.21
N GLY A 25 15.00 1.47 1.10
CA GLY A 25 16.04 0.56 1.57
C GLY A 25 16.09 -0.73 0.77
N ALA A 26 15.68 -0.75 -0.49
CA ALA A 26 15.83 -1.90 -1.37
C ALA A 26 17.28 -2.03 -1.87
N GLY A 27 17.68 -3.25 -2.23
CA GLY A 27 18.96 -3.51 -2.90
C GLY A 27 18.95 -3.07 -4.36
N THR A 28 17.80 -3.17 -5.04
CA THR A 28 17.64 -2.73 -6.44
C THR A 28 16.31 -2.01 -6.70
N GLU A 29 16.24 -1.29 -7.82
CA GLU A 29 14.99 -0.63 -8.25
C GLU A 29 13.91 -1.63 -8.66
N ALA A 30 14.31 -2.76 -9.27
CA ALA A 30 13.40 -3.83 -9.65
C ALA A 30 12.72 -4.44 -8.41
N GLU A 31 13.49 -4.69 -7.35
CA GLU A 31 12.99 -5.16 -6.06
C GLU A 31 12.02 -4.16 -5.42
N ALA A 32 12.41 -2.88 -5.32
CA ALA A 32 11.55 -1.83 -4.76
C ALA A 32 10.23 -1.70 -5.54
N SER A 33 10.31 -1.73 -6.86
CA SER A 33 9.15 -1.68 -7.75
C SER A 33 8.27 -2.91 -7.61
N ALA A 34 8.84 -4.10 -7.49
CA ALA A 34 8.09 -5.34 -7.32
C ALA A 34 7.24 -5.30 -6.04
N VAL A 35 7.81 -4.87 -4.91
CA VAL A 35 7.06 -4.68 -3.67
C VAL A 35 5.98 -3.60 -3.83
N ALA A 36 6.33 -2.45 -4.39
CA ALA A 36 5.40 -1.33 -4.55
C ALA A 36 4.17 -1.73 -5.39
N TYR A 37 4.40 -2.40 -6.53
CA TYR A 37 3.33 -2.87 -7.40
C TYR A 37 2.53 -4.03 -6.81
N ALA A 38 3.16 -4.95 -6.08
CA ALA A 38 2.44 -6.03 -5.40
C ALA A 38 1.39 -5.48 -4.43
N ILE A 39 1.76 -4.47 -3.63
CA ILE A 39 0.82 -3.78 -2.73
C ILE A 39 -0.23 -3.00 -3.55
N ALA A 40 0.23 -2.19 -4.51
CA ALA A 40 -0.63 -1.28 -5.27
C ALA A 40 -1.71 -1.99 -6.11
N HIS A 41 -1.43 -3.20 -6.60
CA HIS A 41 -2.35 -3.99 -7.43
C HIS A 41 -3.19 -4.98 -6.63
N SER A 42 -2.90 -5.20 -5.34
CA SER A 42 -3.62 -6.19 -4.56
C SER A 42 -5.08 -5.80 -4.32
N PRO A 43 -6.08 -6.57 -4.81
CA PRO A 43 -7.48 -6.24 -4.57
C PRO A 43 -7.85 -6.30 -3.08
N LEU A 44 -7.23 -7.21 -2.33
CA LEU A 44 -7.44 -7.31 -0.87
C LEU A 44 -6.94 -6.06 -0.15
N VAL A 45 -5.76 -5.57 -0.51
CA VAL A 45 -5.23 -4.32 0.07
C VAL A 45 -6.11 -3.15 -0.31
N LYS A 46 -6.47 -3.01 -1.59
CA LYS A 46 -7.30 -1.91 -2.09
C LYS A 46 -8.70 -1.87 -1.45
N THR A 47 -9.31 -3.03 -1.19
CA THR A 47 -10.60 -3.11 -0.47
C THR A 47 -10.46 -2.80 1.02
N ALA A 48 -9.33 -3.14 1.66
CA ALA A 48 -9.07 -2.74 3.04
C ALA A 48 -8.91 -1.21 3.16
N PHE A 49 -8.24 -0.58 2.19
CA PHE A 49 -8.15 0.89 2.13
C PHE A 49 -9.51 1.56 1.97
N PHE A 50 -10.38 1.03 1.09
CA PHE A 50 -11.75 1.53 0.94
C PHE A 50 -12.52 1.45 2.26
N ALA A 51 -12.45 0.29 2.94
CA ALA A 51 -13.12 0.07 4.23
C ALA A 51 -12.48 0.85 5.40
N SER A 52 -11.38 1.56 5.17
CA SER A 52 -10.54 2.16 6.21
C SER A 52 -10.11 1.14 7.30
N ASP A 53 -9.95 -0.12 6.91
CA ASP A 53 -9.55 -1.24 7.76
C ASP A 53 -8.03 -1.40 7.73
N PRO A 54 -7.30 -1.17 8.85
CA PRO A 54 -5.83 -1.25 8.89
C PRO A 54 -5.35 -2.71 8.93
N ASN A 55 -5.74 -3.48 7.92
CA ASN A 55 -5.51 -4.91 7.81
C ASN A 55 -4.06 -5.21 7.41
N LEU A 56 -3.17 -5.22 8.42
CA LEU A 56 -1.75 -5.45 8.24
C LEU A 56 -1.45 -6.77 7.50
N GLY A 57 -2.23 -7.82 7.77
CA GLY A 57 -2.05 -9.13 7.16
C GLY A 57 -2.12 -9.10 5.64
N ARG A 58 -3.01 -8.27 5.07
CA ARG A 58 -3.14 -8.11 3.60
C ARG A 58 -1.93 -7.41 3.00
N ILE A 59 -1.38 -6.40 3.67
CA ILE A 59 -0.18 -5.68 3.21
C ILE A 59 1.05 -6.60 3.28
N LEU A 60 1.25 -7.31 4.39
CA LEU A 60 2.35 -8.26 4.54
C LEU A 60 2.24 -9.43 3.56
N ALA A 61 1.05 -9.94 3.30
CA ALA A 61 0.83 -10.96 2.28
C ALA A 61 1.22 -10.44 0.88
N ALA A 62 0.88 -9.18 0.56
CA ALA A 62 1.27 -8.55 -0.70
C ALA A 62 2.78 -8.41 -0.87
N ILE A 63 3.48 -8.00 0.19
CA ILE A 63 4.94 -7.98 0.22
C ILE A 63 5.49 -9.41 0.01
N GLY A 64 4.91 -10.40 0.68
CA GLY A 64 5.36 -11.80 0.64
C GLY A 64 5.26 -12.46 -0.75
N TYR A 65 4.28 -12.08 -1.59
CA TYR A 65 4.20 -12.58 -2.97
C TYR A 65 4.85 -11.68 -4.00
N ALA A 66 5.62 -10.66 -3.60
CA ALA A 66 6.27 -9.72 -4.52
C ALA A 66 7.35 -10.37 -5.42
N GLY A 67 7.65 -11.66 -5.25
CA GLY A 67 8.61 -12.39 -6.09
C GLY A 67 10.06 -12.15 -5.72
N ILE A 68 10.34 -11.88 -4.43
CA ILE A 68 11.69 -11.71 -3.90
C ILE A 68 12.00 -12.95 -3.04
N ASP A 69 12.81 -13.87 -3.56
CA ASP A 69 13.02 -15.20 -2.98
C ASP A 69 13.77 -15.17 -1.63
N ASP A 70 14.66 -14.19 -1.44
CA ASP A 70 15.52 -14.07 -0.25
C ASP A 70 15.10 -12.91 0.67
N LEU A 71 13.82 -12.50 0.61
CA LEU A 71 13.30 -11.42 1.45
C LEU A 71 13.20 -11.86 2.92
N ASP A 72 14.00 -11.24 3.79
CA ASP A 72 13.92 -11.46 5.22
C ASP A 72 12.84 -10.56 5.85
N VAL A 73 11.69 -11.17 6.16
CA VAL A 73 10.56 -10.48 6.79
C VAL A 73 10.86 -9.96 8.20
N GLN A 74 11.90 -10.47 8.88
CA GLN A 74 12.27 -10.00 10.21
C GLN A 74 12.87 -8.59 10.16
N ASN A 75 13.49 -8.22 9.05
CA ASN A 75 14.17 -6.93 8.92
C ASN A 75 13.32 -5.84 8.26
N LEU A 76 12.12 -6.17 7.78
CA LEU A 76 11.24 -5.17 7.17
C LEU A 76 10.47 -4.38 8.22
N GLU A 77 10.12 -3.15 7.87
CA GLU A 77 9.17 -2.33 8.59
C GLU A 77 8.04 -1.86 7.67
N VAL A 78 6.83 -1.79 8.19
CA VAL A 78 5.67 -1.21 7.50
C VAL A 78 5.11 -0.08 8.32
N TRP A 79 4.83 1.03 7.65
CA TRP A 79 4.33 2.26 8.23
C TRP A 79 3.08 2.72 7.47
N LEU A 80 2.13 3.28 8.22
CA LEU A 80 1.00 4.04 7.70
C LEU A 80 1.20 5.49 8.17
N ASP A 81 1.56 6.38 7.25
CA ASP A 81 2.07 7.73 7.57
C ASP A 81 3.13 7.69 8.69
N ASP A 82 2.77 8.18 9.89
CA ASP A 82 3.61 8.27 11.07
C ASP A 82 3.56 7.03 11.98
N VAL A 83 2.68 6.07 11.68
CA VAL A 83 2.39 4.90 12.54
C VAL A 83 3.15 3.68 12.02
N ARG A 84 4.12 3.16 12.78
CA ARG A 84 4.74 1.86 12.47
C ARG A 84 3.79 0.75 12.86
N VAL A 85 3.33 -0.02 11.87
CA VAL A 85 2.35 -1.10 12.06
C VAL A 85 2.99 -2.47 12.09
N ALA A 86 4.15 -2.64 11.45
CA ALA A 86 4.94 -3.86 11.50
C ALA A 86 6.42 -3.58 11.65
N SER A 87 7.07 -4.45 12.39
CA SER A 87 8.52 -4.52 12.59
C SER A 87 8.88 -5.91 13.07
N GLN A 88 10.12 -6.38 12.85
CA GLN A 88 10.58 -7.64 13.43
C GLN A 88 9.69 -8.83 13.04
N GLY A 89 9.26 -8.87 11.77
CA GLY A 89 8.46 -9.97 11.22
C GLY A 89 7.03 -10.10 11.73
N GLY A 90 6.54 -9.10 12.47
CA GLY A 90 5.19 -9.12 13.03
C GLY A 90 4.59 -7.74 13.22
N ARG A 91 3.43 -7.71 13.86
CA ARG A 91 2.79 -6.47 14.32
C ARG A 91 3.73 -5.76 15.30
N ASP A 92 3.93 -4.45 15.12
CA ASP A 92 4.72 -3.67 16.07
C ASP A 92 4.06 -3.74 17.47
N PRO A 93 4.80 -4.06 18.55
CA PRO A 93 4.24 -4.15 19.90
C PRO A 93 3.59 -2.86 20.41
N ALA A 94 4.03 -1.69 19.93
CA ALA A 94 3.48 -0.39 20.28
C ALA A 94 2.28 0.00 19.39
N TYR A 95 2.01 -0.73 18.32
CA TYR A 95 0.94 -0.39 17.38
C TYR A 95 -0.46 -0.65 17.98
N ARG A 96 -1.29 0.39 18.02
CA ARG A 96 -2.71 0.33 18.36
C ARG A 96 -3.54 0.47 17.10
N GLU A 97 -4.58 -0.35 16.98
CA GLU A 97 -5.43 -0.41 15.78
C GLU A 97 -6.13 0.92 15.49
N GLU A 98 -6.49 1.66 16.54
CA GLU A 98 -7.07 3.00 16.44
C GLU A 98 -6.15 4.01 15.71
N ASP A 99 -4.82 3.87 15.83
CA ASP A 99 -3.86 4.75 15.15
C ASP A 99 -3.82 4.46 13.65
N GLY A 100 -3.89 3.19 13.27
CA GLY A 100 -3.98 2.78 11.87
C GLY A 100 -5.30 3.20 11.24
N SER A 101 -6.42 2.98 11.94
CA SER A 101 -7.75 3.42 11.51
C SER A 101 -7.83 4.93 11.33
N ARG A 102 -7.20 5.71 12.24
CA ARG A 102 -7.07 7.17 12.09
C ARG A 102 -6.40 7.55 10.78
N VAL A 103 -5.28 6.89 10.44
CA VAL A 103 -4.56 7.17 9.19
C VAL A 103 -5.41 6.78 7.97
N LEU A 104 -6.01 5.59 7.98
CA LEU A 104 -6.80 5.09 6.85
C LEU A 104 -8.12 5.84 6.65
N ALA A 105 -8.68 6.48 7.69
CA ALA A 105 -9.85 7.32 7.57
C ALA A 105 -9.61 8.55 6.67
N GLN A 106 -8.36 9.00 6.52
CA GLN A 106 -7.98 10.11 5.64
C GLN A 106 -8.27 9.77 4.17
N ALA A 107 -8.53 10.78 3.35
CA ALA A 107 -8.67 10.62 1.91
C ALA A 107 -7.32 10.35 1.24
N GLU A 108 -6.22 10.81 1.84
CA GLU A 108 -4.87 10.59 1.33
C GLU A 108 -3.95 10.11 2.45
N PHE A 109 -3.18 9.05 2.20
CA PHE A 109 -2.19 8.53 3.15
C PHE A 109 -1.06 7.79 2.44
N THR A 110 0.03 7.53 3.17
CA THR A 110 1.21 6.82 2.68
C THR A 110 1.34 5.46 3.36
N VAL A 111 1.51 4.41 2.57
CA VAL A 111 2.04 3.12 3.03
C VAL A 111 3.52 3.11 2.73
N ARG A 112 4.35 3.15 3.77
CA ARG A 112 5.80 3.10 3.63
C ARG A 112 6.33 1.74 4.06
N VAL A 113 7.13 1.12 3.20
CA VAL A 113 7.80 -0.16 3.46
C VAL A 113 9.30 0.06 3.45
N VAL A 114 9.98 -0.30 4.53
CA VAL A 114 11.44 -0.21 4.63
C VAL A 114 12.00 -1.61 4.58
N LEU A 115 12.77 -1.94 3.53
CA LEU A 115 13.30 -3.30 3.31
C LEU A 115 14.66 -3.54 4.00
N ASN A 116 15.40 -2.49 4.35
CA ASN A 116 16.70 -2.56 5.04
C ASN A 116 17.77 -3.43 4.33
N ARG A 117 17.78 -3.42 3.00
CA ARG A 117 18.65 -4.21 2.10
C ARG A 117 19.59 -3.36 1.23
N GLY A 118 19.42 -2.04 1.22
CA GLY A 118 20.24 -1.13 0.41
C GLY A 118 19.81 0.33 0.56
N ALA A 119 19.98 1.12 -0.50
CA ALA A 119 19.68 2.56 -0.53
C ALA A 119 18.64 2.95 -1.60
N VAL A 120 18.11 1.98 -2.34
CA VAL A 120 17.15 2.26 -3.42
C VAL A 120 15.76 2.49 -2.84
N ALA A 121 15.05 3.46 -3.42
CA ALA A 121 13.67 3.76 -3.09
C ALA A 121 12.83 3.95 -4.35
N THR A 122 11.57 3.52 -4.29
CA THR A 122 10.58 3.66 -5.36
C THR A 122 9.26 4.13 -4.76
N THR A 123 8.54 4.97 -5.51
CA THR A 123 7.20 5.43 -5.14
C THR A 123 6.21 5.09 -6.26
N VAL A 124 5.09 4.48 -5.89
CA VAL A 124 3.94 4.20 -6.75
C VAL A 124 2.70 4.83 -6.12
N TRP A 125 1.80 5.34 -6.95
CA TRP A 125 0.49 5.84 -6.50
C TRP A 125 -0.60 4.88 -6.93
N THR A 126 -1.54 4.62 -6.05
CA THR A 126 -2.72 3.80 -6.31
C THR A 126 -3.94 4.41 -5.62
N CYS A 127 -5.11 3.84 -5.88
CA CYS A 127 -6.34 4.15 -5.19
C CYS A 127 -6.85 2.92 -4.43
N ASP A 128 -7.99 3.05 -3.76
CA ASP A 128 -8.75 1.94 -3.19
C ASP A 128 -9.56 1.17 -4.27
N LEU A 129 -10.37 0.20 -3.84
CA LEU A 129 -11.30 -0.55 -4.69
C LEU A 129 -12.68 -0.51 -4.02
N SER A 130 -13.57 0.34 -4.53
CA SER A 130 -14.89 0.61 -3.97
C SER A 130 -16.00 -0.18 -4.67
N HIS A 131 -17.22 -0.06 -4.14
CA HIS A 131 -18.42 -0.54 -4.83
C HIS A 131 -18.68 0.22 -6.14
N ASP A 132 -18.47 1.53 -6.16
CA ASP A 132 -18.74 2.37 -7.33
C ASP A 132 -17.87 1.97 -8.52
N TYR A 133 -16.62 1.57 -8.30
CA TYR A 133 -15.78 1.01 -9.36
C TYR A 133 -16.46 -0.16 -10.07
N VAL A 134 -17.06 -1.08 -9.29
CA VAL A 134 -17.77 -2.25 -9.81
C VAL A 134 -19.04 -1.82 -10.53
N SER A 135 -19.84 -0.94 -9.94
CA SER A 135 -21.09 -0.44 -10.55
C SER A 135 -20.83 0.26 -11.88
N ILE A 136 -19.89 1.20 -11.93
CA ILE A 136 -19.51 1.92 -13.16
C ILE A 136 -19.16 0.92 -14.27
N ASN A 137 -18.29 -0.04 -13.97
CA ASN A 137 -17.76 -0.96 -14.97
C ASN A 137 -18.69 -2.13 -15.32
N ALA A 138 -19.64 -2.47 -14.46
CA ALA A 138 -20.65 -3.49 -14.75
C ALA A 138 -21.80 -2.93 -15.59
N ASP A 139 -22.17 -1.66 -15.38
CA ASP A 139 -23.34 -1.03 -16.01
C ASP A 139 -23.00 -0.30 -17.33
N TYR A 140 -21.72 -0.21 -17.71
CA TYR A 140 -21.26 0.55 -18.88
C TYR A 140 -21.81 0.04 -20.24
N ARG A 141 -22.32 -1.20 -20.30
CA ARG A 141 -22.81 -1.85 -21.53
C ARG A 141 -24.11 -2.65 -21.34
N SER A 142 -24.98 -2.24 -20.41
CA SER A 142 -26.35 -2.75 -20.29
C SER A 142 -27.38 -1.87 -21.00
#